data_AF-A0A315X648-F1
#
_entry.id   AF-A0A315X648-F1
#
_cell.length_a   1.000
_cell.length_b   1.000
_cell.length_c   1.000
_cell.angle_alpha   90.00
_cell.angle_beta   90.00
_cell.angle_gamma   90.00
#
_symmetry.space_group_name_H-M   'P 1'
#
loop_
_entity.id
_entity.type
_entity.pdbx_description
1 polymer ?
#
loop_
_entity_poly.entity_id
_entity_poly.type
_entity_poly.pdbx_seq_one_letter_code
_entity_poly.pdbx_strand_id
1 'polypeptide(L)'
;MLPTKTSTDRQRHCRVPPHGFPRFGSHLATQLSQPAQTARRVDHHGDRNRGSTFVSETDPPYSIADIFTRQLARSFSPGSDNPSPSLPRVREPRYNPARPHHQVVPATMSNIPAVNALITAINFDRFAEIEARHAPDAVFTSFRGPTLRSSVSIADWHREFLRDYADCNYTEIEYIEQDNVVAVRATIEAKGYDWRPFTQRVVEVFELGDAGQVVARRLYGMLRNIELDKAAAASMADAQGYKGGSASATSSTMEKLLAAIATADMDGIKEQTHEKATVIDGVFGVATGVENLVDLIASRPAPSFGTERVTRLLAGEHDALLELAIDPSRPRLAQWFRLVDDKVRVVEAYWMLREIGVNPYENLAGDRHARRAILPI
;
A
#
# COMPACT_ATOMS: atom_id res chain seq x y z
N MET A 1 -19.96 -16.31 65.81
CA MET A 1 -21.33 -16.09 65.32
C MET A 1 -21.25 -15.25 64.06
N LEU A 2 -21.60 -15.84 62.91
CA LEU A 2 -21.98 -15.07 61.72
C LEU A 2 -23.51 -15.05 61.66
N PRO A 3 -24.11 -14.06 60.98
CA PRO A 3 -24.80 -14.46 59.76
C PRO A 3 -24.65 -13.49 58.57
N THR A 4 -24.60 -14.14 57.40
CA THR A 4 -25.05 -13.76 56.04
C THR A 4 -26.43 -13.05 56.01
N LYS A 5 -26.88 -12.28 54.99
CA LYS A 5 -27.10 -12.67 53.57
C LYS A 5 -27.80 -11.53 52.77
N THR A 6 -27.49 -11.42 51.45
CA THR A 6 -28.35 -11.06 50.27
C THR A 6 -29.06 -9.69 50.15
N SER A 7 -28.73 -8.84 49.15
CA SER A 7 -29.26 -8.78 47.75
C SER A 7 -30.65 -8.12 47.61
N THR A 8 -30.78 -6.97 46.92
CA THR A 8 -31.47 -6.74 45.61
C THR A 8 -31.69 -5.23 45.31
N ASP A 9 -31.15 -4.79 44.17
CA ASP A 9 -31.74 -3.99 43.07
C ASP A 9 -32.92 -3.00 43.30
N ARG A 10 -32.76 -1.73 42.89
CA ARG A 10 -33.70 -0.97 42.00
C ARG A 10 -33.32 0.50 41.73
N GLN A 11 -33.45 0.84 40.45
CA GLN A 11 -33.39 2.14 39.74
C GLN A 11 -34.16 3.32 40.36
N ARG A 12 -33.79 4.57 40.00
CA ARG A 12 -34.70 5.60 39.42
C ARG A 12 -34.01 6.91 38.91
N HIS A 13 -34.34 7.22 37.66
CA HIS A 13 -34.63 8.52 37.01
C HIS A 13 -33.54 9.56 36.63
N CYS A 14 -33.29 9.61 35.31
CA CYS A 14 -32.80 10.75 34.53
C CYS A 14 -33.89 11.82 34.30
N ARG A 15 -33.49 13.09 34.23
CA ARG A 15 -34.30 14.25 33.78
C ARG A 15 -33.97 14.64 32.34
N VAL A 16 -35.01 15.01 31.59
CA VAL A 16 -35.03 15.53 30.20
C VAL A 16 -35.12 17.06 30.21
N PRO A 17 -34.57 17.80 29.22
CA PRO A 17 -34.99 19.17 28.91
C PRO A 17 -35.77 19.29 27.57
N PRO A 18 -36.59 20.34 27.38
CA PRO A 18 -37.66 20.38 26.39
C PRO A 18 -37.30 21.02 25.03
N HIS A 19 -38.12 20.68 24.04
CA HIS A 19 -38.11 21.10 22.63
C HIS A 19 -38.57 22.54 22.38
N GLY A 20 -38.06 23.14 21.31
CA GLY A 20 -38.69 24.25 20.57
C GLY A 20 -38.22 24.26 19.11
N PHE A 21 -39.15 24.03 18.17
CA PHE A 21 -39.00 24.19 16.72
C PHE A 21 -39.99 25.25 16.22
N PRO A 22 -39.69 26.02 15.17
CA PRO A 22 -40.70 26.61 14.31
C PRO A 22 -40.82 25.87 12.96
N ARG A 23 -42.07 25.79 12.47
CA ARG A 23 -42.53 25.20 11.21
C ARG A 23 -42.44 26.20 10.05
N PHE A 24 -42.07 25.72 8.87
CA PHE A 24 -42.52 26.14 7.52
C PHE A 24 -42.53 24.85 6.69
N GLY A 25 -43.53 24.44 5.92
CA GLY A 25 -44.56 25.15 5.18
C GLY A 25 -44.45 24.69 3.71
N SER A 26 -44.94 23.48 3.41
CA SER A 26 -44.89 22.88 2.07
C SER A 26 -46.18 23.14 1.30
N HIS A 27 -46.11 23.72 0.09
CA HIS A 27 -47.18 23.65 -0.89
C HIS A 27 -46.67 23.76 -2.35
N LEU A 28 -47.20 22.83 -3.16
CA LEU A 28 -47.44 22.82 -4.61
C LEU A 28 -46.30 22.71 -5.64
N ALA A 29 -46.24 21.49 -6.22
CA ALA A 29 -46.31 21.12 -7.64
C ALA A 29 -46.24 22.22 -8.72
N THR A 30 -45.52 21.95 -9.83
CA THR A 30 -46.08 21.59 -11.16
C THR A 30 -44.95 21.41 -12.19
N GLN A 31 -45.18 20.44 -13.10
CA GLN A 31 -44.43 20.14 -14.32
C GLN A 31 -44.14 21.37 -15.20
N LEU A 32 -43.08 21.31 -16.02
CA LEU A 32 -43.18 21.56 -17.47
C LEU A 32 -41.84 21.33 -18.20
N SER A 33 -42.01 20.91 -19.44
CA SER A 33 -41.06 20.41 -20.42
C SER A 33 -40.25 21.51 -21.14
N GLN A 34 -39.14 21.07 -21.78
CA GLN A 34 -38.29 21.58 -22.91
C GLN A 34 -38.83 22.76 -23.78
N PRO A 35 -38.06 23.43 -24.70
CA PRO A 35 -36.77 23.07 -25.35
C PRO A 35 -35.78 24.24 -25.63
N ALA A 36 -34.72 23.90 -26.37
CA ALA A 36 -33.63 24.72 -26.93
C ALA A 36 -34.05 26.01 -27.67
N GLN A 37 -33.14 27.00 -27.73
CA GLN A 37 -33.05 27.92 -28.87
C GLN A 37 -31.64 28.45 -29.13
N THR A 38 -31.26 28.29 -30.39
CA THR A 38 -30.16 28.80 -31.21
C THR A 38 -30.26 30.31 -31.48
N ALA A 39 -29.11 30.98 -31.64
CA ALA A 39 -28.78 31.97 -32.71
C ALA A 39 -27.51 32.74 -32.32
N ARG A 40 -26.38 32.55 -33.01
CA ARG A 40 -25.92 33.35 -34.17
C ARG A 40 -25.92 34.87 -33.94
N ARG A 41 -24.71 35.48 -33.94
CA ARG A 41 -24.30 36.33 -35.07
C ARG A 41 -22.78 36.55 -35.12
N VAL A 42 -22.26 36.25 -36.29
CA VAL A 42 -20.98 36.63 -36.89
C VAL A 42 -21.06 38.12 -37.24
N ASP A 43 -19.95 38.87 -37.15
CA ASP A 43 -19.47 39.66 -38.29
C ASP A 43 -18.00 40.05 -38.17
N HIS A 44 -17.34 39.83 -39.30
CA HIS A 44 -15.94 40.02 -39.65
C HIS A 44 -15.53 41.48 -39.81
N HIS A 45 -14.26 41.80 -39.59
CA HIS A 45 -13.28 42.08 -40.66
C HIS A 45 -11.94 42.56 -40.09
N GLY A 46 -10.83 42.11 -40.66
CA GLY A 46 -9.53 42.73 -40.39
C GLY A 46 -8.29 41.97 -40.83
N ASP A 47 -8.33 41.40 -42.03
CA ASP A 47 -7.31 40.60 -42.70
C ASP A 47 -5.92 41.26 -42.79
N ARG A 48 -4.84 40.46 -42.69
CA ARG A 48 -3.58 40.64 -43.45
C ARG A 48 -2.66 39.41 -43.40
N ASN A 49 -2.81 38.62 -44.46
CA ASN A 49 -1.88 37.68 -45.09
C ASN A 49 -0.37 37.96 -44.94
N ARG A 50 0.41 36.88 -44.68
CA ARG A 50 1.52 36.45 -45.55
C ARG A 50 1.61 34.92 -45.54
N GLY A 51 1.55 34.33 -46.74
CA GLY A 51 1.66 32.90 -46.97
C GLY A 51 3.09 32.41 -47.17
N SER A 52 3.26 31.11 -46.96
CA SER A 52 4.22 30.26 -47.66
C SER A 52 3.61 28.87 -47.86
N THR A 53 3.84 28.32 -49.03
CA THR A 53 3.14 27.20 -49.67
C THR A 53 3.85 25.85 -49.44
N PHE A 54 3.09 24.74 -49.54
CA PHE A 54 3.51 23.31 -49.71
C PHE A 54 4.11 22.62 -48.46
N VAL A 55 3.78 21.38 -48.05
CA VAL A 55 3.36 20.14 -48.73
C VAL A 55 2.37 19.36 -47.83
N SER A 56 1.42 18.63 -48.41
CA SER A 56 0.56 17.67 -47.69
C SER A 56 1.28 16.33 -47.51
N GLU A 57 1.31 15.80 -46.30
CA GLU A 57 1.54 14.38 -46.04
C GLU A 57 0.85 13.96 -44.75
N THR A 58 -0.01 12.95 -44.89
CA THR A 58 -0.64 12.17 -43.83
C THR A 58 0.42 11.40 -43.06
N ASP A 59 0.50 11.60 -41.74
CA ASP A 59 0.54 10.55 -40.71
C ASP A 59 0.75 11.17 -39.32
N PRO A 60 -0.01 10.76 -38.27
CA PRO A 60 0.32 11.07 -36.89
C PRO A 60 1.34 10.03 -36.40
N PRO A 61 2.37 10.41 -35.62
CA PRO A 61 2.50 9.70 -34.34
C PRO A 61 3.28 10.47 -33.27
N TYR A 62 2.71 10.58 -32.07
CA TYR A 62 3.48 10.27 -30.86
C TYR A 62 2.65 9.29 -30.05
N SER A 63 3.09 8.04 -30.09
CA SER A 63 2.50 6.87 -29.45
C SER A 63 2.88 6.84 -27.96
N ILE A 64 2.03 6.20 -27.15
CA ILE A 64 2.20 5.88 -25.72
C ILE A 64 3.58 5.23 -25.41
N ALA A 65 4.29 4.74 -26.42
CA ALA A 65 5.63 4.17 -26.35
C ALA A 65 6.75 5.14 -25.90
N ASP A 66 6.66 6.46 -26.10
CA ASP A 66 7.75 7.39 -25.74
C ASP A 66 7.85 7.72 -24.24
N ILE A 67 6.83 7.36 -23.45
CA ILE A 67 6.74 7.66 -22.01
C ILE A 67 7.45 6.58 -21.17
N PHE A 68 7.56 5.35 -21.69
CA PHE A 68 8.14 4.22 -20.95
C PHE A 68 9.68 4.14 -21.02
N THR A 69 10.32 4.74 -22.02
CA THR A 69 11.77 4.54 -22.25
C THR A 69 12.69 5.34 -21.31
N ARG A 70 12.17 6.31 -20.53
CA ARG A 70 13.02 7.14 -19.65
C ARG A 70 12.92 6.85 -18.16
N GLN A 71 11.89 6.11 -17.73
CA GLN A 71 11.57 6.01 -16.29
C GLN A 71 11.97 4.68 -15.65
N LEU A 72 12.16 3.62 -16.44
CA LEU A 72 12.56 2.29 -15.94
C LEU A 72 13.99 1.88 -16.33
N ALA A 73 14.52 2.40 -17.45
CA ALA A 73 15.91 2.14 -17.88
C ALA A 73 16.99 2.73 -16.94
N ARG A 74 16.63 3.63 -16.02
CA ARG A 74 17.55 4.16 -14.97
C ARG A 74 17.40 3.47 -13.62
N SER A 75 16.37 2.66 -13.44
CA SER A 75 16.03 2.00 -12.17
C SER A 75 16.77 0.67 -11.96
N PHE A 76 17.44 0.17 -13.01
CA PHE A 76 18.19 -1.08 -12.99
C PHE A 76 19.64 -0.84 -13.40
N SER A 77 20.42 -0.16 -12.54
CA SER A 77 21.88 -0.25 -12.57
C SER A 77 22.34 -0.98 -11.31
N PRO A 78 22.92 -2.20 -11.41
CA PRO A 78 23.65 -2.77 -10.30
C PRO A 78 24.86 -1.87 -10.04
N GLY A 79 25.01 -1.40 -8.80
CA GLY A 79 26.18 -0.61 -8.40
C GLY A 79 27.44 -1.46 -8.52
N SER A 80 28.20 -1.27 -9.59
CA SER A 80 29.56 -1.78 -9.71
C SER A 80 30.53 -0.62 -9.56
N ASP A 81 31.09 -0.46 -8.37
CA ASP A 81 32.40 0.17 -8.18
C ASP A 81 33.02 -0.32 -6.87
N ASN A 82 33.85 -1.37 -6.98
CA ASN A 82 35.05 -1.49 -6.16
C ASN A 82 36.10 -2.36 -6.89
N PRO A 83 37.36 -1.90 -6.98
CA PRO A 83 38.39 -2.57 -7.76
C PRO A 83 38.94 -3.79 -7.03
N SER A 84 39.08 -4.91 -7.76
CA SER A 84 39.76 -6.11 -7.29
C SER A 84 41.26 -5.86 -7.06
N PRO A 85 41.87 -6.37 -5.99
CA PRO A 85 43.30 -6.59 -5.94
C PRO A 85 43.64 -8.08 -6.14
N SER A 86 44.34 -8.34 -7.25
CA SER A 86 45.42 -9.34 -7.42
C SER A 86 45.29 -10.74 -6.78
N LEU A 87 45.17 -11.75 -7.65
CA LEU A 87 45.44 -13.17 -7.35
C LEU A 87 46.88 -13.42 -6.88
N PRO A 88 47.09 -14.45 -6.03
CA PRO A 88 48.27 -15.28 -6.19
C PRO A 88 47.96 -16.78 -6.28
N ARG A 89 48.53 -17.36 -7.34
CA ARG A 89 49.12 -18.71 -7.53
C ARG A 89 48.42 -19.96 -6.95
N VAL A 90 48.10 -20.82 -7.92
CA VAL A 90 47.95 -22.28 -7.85
C VAL A 90 48.91 -22.95 -6.85
N ARG A 91 48.36 -23.73 -5.93
CA ARG A 91 49.05 -24.83 -5.21
C ARG A 91 48.17 -26.08 -5.25
N GLU A 92 48.80 -27.18 -5.65
CA GLU A 92 48.28 -28.54 -5.81
C GLU A 92 47.69 -29.20 -4.54
N PRO A 93 46.92 -30.30 -4.69
CA PRO A 93 45.93 -30.74 -3.71
C PRO A 93 46.55 -31.48 -2.53
N ARG A 94 46.28 -31.01 -1.32
CA ARG A 94 46.55 -31.76 -0.08
C ARG A 94 45.25 -32.35 0.45
N TYR A 95 45.26 -33.67 0.57
CA TYR A 95 44.33 -34.51 1.32
C TYR A 95 43.95 -33.87 2.67
N ASN A 96 42.64 -33.74 2.94
CA ASN A 96 42.11 -33.24 4.21
C ASN A 96 41.10 -34.27 4.76
N PRO A 97 41.34 -34.85 5.96
CA PRO A 97 40.48 -35.88 6.52
C PRO A 97 39.12 -35.33 6.96
N ALA A 98 38.13 -36.23 7.03
CA ALA A 98 36.70 -35.98 7.21
C ALA A 98 36.32 -34.90 8.25
N ARG A 99 35.77 -33.76 7.79
CA ARG A 99 34.32 -33.48 7.84
C ARG A 99 33.48 -34.11 8.97
N PRO A 100 33.57 -33.76 10.26
CA PRO A 100 32.50 -34.13 11.19
C PRO A 100 31.20 -33.41 10.81
N HIS A 101 30.15 -34.21 10.66
CA HIS A 101 28.71 -33.93 10.61
C HIS A 101 28.25 -32.48 10.38
N HIS A 102 27.46 -32.32 9.32
CA HIS A 102 26.49 -31.23 9.15
C HIS A 102 25.88 -30.83 10.50
N GLN A 103 26.24 -29.65 10.98
CA GLN A 103 25.40 -28.94 11.94
C GLN A 103 24.07 -28.72 11.24
N VAL A 104 23.05 -29.42 11.73
CA VAL A 104 21.66 -29.08 11.48
C VAL A 104 21.50 -27.65 12.01
N VAL A 105 21.41 -26.67 11.10
CA VAL A 105 20.95 -25.33 11.48
C VAL A 105 19.56 -25.55 12.07
N PRO A 106 19.33 -25.23 13.36
CA PRO A 106 18.00 -25.36 13.92
C PRO A 106 17.05 -24.54 13.07
N ALA A 107 15.89 -25.11 12.72
CA ALA A 107 14.83 -24.36 12.06
C ALA A 107 14.62 -23.05 12.82
N THR A 108 14.88 -21.92 12.17
CA THR A 108 14.58 -20.60 12.72
C THR A 108 13.12 -20.61 13.12
N MET A 109 12.84 -20.42 14.41
CA MET A 109 11.46 -20.31 14.87
C MET A 109 10.80 -19.14 14.14
N SER A 110 9.54 -19.32 13.73
CA SER A 110 8.76 -18.25 13.13
C SER A 110 8.67 -17.04 14.07
N ASN A 111 8.81 -15.85 13.49
CA ASN A 111 8.65 -14.53 14.09
C ASN A 111 7.18 -14.07 14.13
N ILE A 112 6.27 -14.77 13.42
CA ILE A 112 4.83 -14.47 13.41
C ILE A 112 4.24 -14.41 14.84
N PRO A 113 4.57 -15.29 15.80
CA PRO A 113 4.08 -15.18 17.17
C PRO A 113 4.47 -13.86 17.86
N ALA A 114 5.68 -13.34 17.62
CA ALA A 114 6.13 -12.07 18.18
C ALA A 114 5.33 -10.89 17.60
N VAL A 115 5.10 -10.91 16.29
CA VAL A 115 4.27 -9.92 15.58
C VAL A 115 2.81 -9.98 16.05
N ASN A 116 2.24 -11.18 16.18
CA ASN A 116 0.87 -11.36 16.69
C ASN A 116 0.71 -10.81 18.08
N ALA A 117 1.71 -10.98 18.92
CA ALA A 117 1.68 -10.47 20.28
C ALA A 117 1.76 -8.92 20.32
N LEU A 118 2.45 -8.29 19.36
CA LEU A 118 2.40 -6.84 19.15
C LEU A 118 1.03 -6.37 18.63
N ILE A 119 0.49 -7.02 17.60
CA ILE A 119 -0.85 -6.70 17.07
C ILE A 119 -1.92 -6.85 18.16
N THR A 120 -1.82 -7.90 18.97
CA THR A 120 -2.68 -8.11 20.13
C THR A 120 -2.55 -6.97 21.13
N ALA A 121 -1.33 -6.52 21.44
CA ALA A 121 -1.12 -5.38 22.33
C ALA A 121 -1.76 -4.09 21.77
N ILE A 122 -1.71 -3.89 20.44
CA ILE A 122 -2.37 -2.76 19.75
C ILE A 122 -3.89 -2.87 19.85
N ASN A 123 -4.47 -4.03 19.55
CA ASN A 123 -5.93 -4.25 19.61
C ASN A 123 -6.52 -4.07 21.03
N PHE A 124 -5.70 -4.15 22.08
CA PHE A 124 -6.11 -4.01 23.48
C PHE A 124 -5.52 -2.76 24.18
N ASP A 125 -5.02 -1.79 23.42
CA ASP A 125 -4.46 -0.53 23.94
C ASP A 125 -3.38 -0.71 25.03
N ARG A 126 -2.59 -1.79 24.94
CA ARG A 126 -1.57 -2.14 25.95
C ARG A 126 -0.26 -1.41 25.69
N PHE A 127 -0.26 -0.09 25.85
CA PHE A 127 0.86 0.78 25.47
C PHE A 127 2.23 0.37 26.03
N ALA A 128 2.28 -0.10 27.28
CA ALA A 128 3.53 -0.59 27.88
C ALA A 128 4.04 -1.88 27.20
N GLU A 129 3.13 -2.77 26.79
CA GLU A 129 3.50 -3.96 26.00
C GLU A 129 3.92 -3.57 24.58
N ILE A 130 3.26 -2.59 23.97
CA ILE A 130 3.67 -2.05 22.66
C ILE A 130 5.11 -1.54 22.74
N GLU A 131 5.43 -0.72 23.74
CA GLU A 131 6.79 -0.20 23.96
C GLU A 131 7.81 -1.33 24.15
N ALA A 132 7.54 -2.28 25.06
CA ALA A 132 8.45 -3.37 25.40
C ALA A 132 8.76 -4.33 24.23
N ARG A 133 7.88 -4.38 23.22
CA ARG A 133 8.04 -5.20 22.01
C ARG A 133 8.91 -4.54 20.93
N HIS A 134 9.24 -3.27 21.10
CA HIS A 134 10.17 -2.58 20.22
C HIS A 134 11.55 -2.51 20.89
N ALA A 135 12.61 -2.57 20.09
CA ALA A 135 13.93 -2.21 20.56
C ALA A 135 13.95 -0.72 21.00
N PRO A 136 14.78 -0.33 21.97
CA PRO A 136 14.81 1.05 22.47
C PRO A 136 15.02 2.11 21.38
N ASP A 137 15.80 1.77 20.34
CA ASP A 137 16.15 2.58 19.18
C ASP A 137 15.36 2.22 17.91
N ALA A 138 14.24 1.51 18.05
CA ALA A 138 13.44 1.06 16.92
C ALA A 138 12.99 2.23 16.03
N VAL A 139 13.00 1.99 14.72
CA VAL A 139 12.58 2.96 13.71
C VAL A 139 11.18 2.65 13.23
N PHE A 140 10.27 3.61 13.31
CA PHE A 140 8.90 3.47 12.81
C PHE A 140 8.58 4.52 11.77
N THR A 141 8.11 4.08 10.60
CA THR A 141 7.54 4.96 9.58
C THR A 141 6.09 4.58 9.37
N SER A 142 5.19 5.56 9.39
CA SER A 142 3.77 5.32 9.14
C SER A 142 3.23 6.24 8.06
N PHE A 143 2.20 5.79 7.37
CA PHE A 143 1.52 6.55 6.33
C PHE A 143 1.00 7.92 6.82
N ARG A 144 0.89 8.10 8.14
CA ARG A 144 0.32 9.28 8.80
C ARG A 144 1.17 9.87 9.89
N GLY A 145 2.48 9.63 9.95
CA GLY A 145 3.37 10.15 10.99
C GLY A 145 4.75 10.56 10.47
N PRO A 146 5.51 11.40 11.19
CA PRO A 146 6.95 11.49 10.96
C PRO A 146 7.63 10.16 11.27
N THR A 147 8.85 9.96 10.77
CA THR A 147 9.68 8.83 11.19
C THR A 147 10.06 8.97 12.66
N LEU A 148 9.73 7.95 13.46
CA LEU A 148 10.06 7.87 14.88
C LEU A 148 11.28 6.97 15.06
N ARG A 149 12.12 7.28 16.06
CA ARG A 149 13.41 6.60 16.29
C ARG A 149 13.60 6.15 17.75
N SER A 150 12.51 5.88 18.44
CA SER A 150 12.54 5.31 19.79
C SER A 150 11.27 4.53 20.08
N SER A 151 11.37 3.48 20.89
CA SER A 151 10.21 2.69 21.34
C SER A 151 9.18 3.56 22.08
N VAL A 152 9.64 4.52 22.88
CA VAL A 152 8.79 5.45 23.64
C VAL A 152 7.95 6.31 22.68
N SER A 153 8.58 6.94 21.68
CA SER A 153 7.86 7.75 20.69
C SER A 153 6.88 6.89 19.87
N ILE A 154 7.21 5.63 19.59
CA ILE A 154 6.30 4.69 18.92
C ILE A 154 5.06 4.39 19.79
N ALA A 155 5.26 4.16 21.09
CA ALA A 155 4.15 3.96 22.01
C ALA A 155 3.28 5.23 22.15
N ASP A 156 3.89 6.41 22.21
CA ASP A 156 3.17 7.70 22.24
C ASP A 156 2.36 7.93 20.97
N TRP A 157 2.91 7.61 19.80
CA TRP A 157 2.16 7.68 18.54
C TRP A 157 0.92 6.79 18.56
N HIS A 158 0.99 5.62 19.18
CA HIS A 158 -0.18 4.75 19.35
C HIS A 158 -1.19 5.34 20.33
N ARG A 159 -0.74 5.98 21.42
CA ARG A 159 -1.64 6.72 22.32
C ARG A 159 -2.40 7.81 21.57
N GLU A 160 -1.70 8.57 20.73
CA GLU A 160 -2.32 9.60 19.88
C GLU A 160 -3.24 8.98 18.82
N PHE A 161 -2.84 7.87 18.21
CA PHE A 161 -3.68 7.14 17.26
C PHE A 161 -5.01 6.75 17.89
N LEU A 162 -4.95 6.08 19.04
CA LEU A 162 -6.10 5.46 19.68
C LEU A 162 -6.99 6.49 20.39
N ARG A 163 -6.44 7.67 20.74
CA ARG A 163 -7.24 8.83 21.14
C ARG A 163 -8.17 9.29 20.03
N ASP A 164 -7.65 9.35 18.80
CA ASP A 164 -8.40 9.85 17.64
C ASP A 164 -9.25 8.73 16.99
N TYR A 165 -8.90 7.47 17.23
CA TYR A 165 -9.56 6.28 16.71
C TYR A 165 -9.81 5.24 17.80
N ALA A 166 -11.02 5.25 18.36
CA ALA A 166 -11.42 4.31 19.38
C ALA A 166 -11.66 2.90 18.79
N ASP A 167 -11.52 1.88 19.63
CA ASP A 167 -11.77 0.48 19.30
C ASP A 167 -10.97 -0.02 18.08
N CYS A 168 -9.70 0.39 17.96
CA CYS A 168 -8.87 -0.02 16.85
C CYS A 168 -8.58 -1.52 16.86
N ASN A 169 -8.97 -2.19 15.80
CA ASN A 169 -8.86 -3.63 15.66
C ASN A 169 -8.28 -4.01 14.30
N TYR A 170 -7.22 -4.81 14.31
CA TYR A 170 -6.66 -5.42 13.12
C TYR A 170 -7.46 -6.69 12.79
N THR A 171 -8.06 -6.71 11.59
CA THR A 171 -8.84 -7.81 11.03
C THR A 171 -8.26 -8.24 9.68
N GLU A 172 -8.76 -9.36 9.13
CA GLU A 172 -8.35 -9.89 7.82
C GLU A 172 -6.83 -10.04 7.66
N ILE A 173 -6.16 -10.61 8.67
CA ILE A 173 -4.71 -10.60 8.75
C ILE A 173 -4.10 -11.72 7.91
N GLU A 174 -3.14 -11.37 7.06
CA GLU A 174 -2.36 -12.26 6.19
C GLU A 174 -0.86 -12.00 6.40
N TYR A 175 -0.04 -13.05 6.38
CA TYR A 175 1.39 -12.96 6.69
C TYR A 175 2.24 -13.45 5.53
N ILE A 176 3.34 -12.73 5.27
CA ILE A 176 4.49 -13.24 4.53
C ILE A 176 5.69 -13.14 5.46
N GLU A 177 6.37 -14.25 5.70
CA GLU A 177 7.57 -14.30 6.53
C GLU A 177 8.78 -14.76 5.70
N GLN A 178 9.87 -14.01 5.82
CA GLN A 178 11.16 -14.39 5.25
C GLN A 178 12.28 -13.87 6.17
N ASP A 179 13.14 -14.79 6.61
CA ASP A 179 14.24 -14.51 7.54
C ASP A 179 13.75 -13.78 8.81
N ASN A 180 14.27 -12.58 9.09
CA ASN A 180 13.89 -11.75 10.23
C ASN A 180 12.79 -10.72 9.90
N VAL A 181 12.14 -10.84 8.74
CA VAL A 181 11.11 -9.91 8.27
C VAL A 181 9.76 -10.59 8.22
N VAL A 182 8.75 -9.93 8.78
CA VAL A 182 7.35 -10.34 8.67
C VAL A 182 6.57 -9.18 8.06
N ALA A 183 5.95 -9.41 6.92
CA ALA A 183 4.96 -8.52 6.35
C ALA A 183 3.55 -8.99 6.72
N VAL A 184 2.70 -8.01 7.03
CA VAL A 184 1.33 -8.21 7.46
C VAL A 184 0.41 -7.36 6.60
N ARG A 185 -0.46 -7.99 5.82
CA ARG A 185 -1.61 -7.31 5.23
C ARG A 185 -2.78 -7.43 6.19
N ALA A 186 -3.44 -6.31 6.47
CA ALA A 186 -4.57 -6.28 7.40
C ALA A 186 -5.59 -5.20 6.99
N THR A 187 -6.76 -5.28 7.59
CA THR A 187 -7.75 -4.20 7.61
C THR A 187 -7.81 -3.66 9.04
N ILE A 188 -7.63 -2.35 9.20
CA ILE A 188 -7.90 -1.66 10.47
C ILE A 188 -9.37 -1.27 10.48
N GLU A 189 -10.09 -1.69 11.51
CA GLU A 189 -11.44 -1.25 11.84
C GLU A 189 -11.37 -0.39 13.10
N ALA A 190 -11.96 0.80 13.07
CA ALA A 190 -12.00 1.68 14.24
C ALA A 190 -13.14 2.70 14.11
N LYS A 191 -13.35 3.50 15.17
CA LYS A 191 -14.31 4.63 15.18
C LYS A 191 -13.55 5.94 15.18
N GLY A 192 -13.84 6.82 14.21
CA GLY A 192 -13.27 8.16 14.16
C GLY A 192 -13.72 9.04 15.33
N TYR A 193 -13.13 10.24 15.43
CA TYR A 193 -13.51 11.26 16.42
C TYR A 193 -15.00 11.66 16.36
N ASP A 194 -15.63 11.48 15.21
CA ASP A 194 -17.06 11.72 14.95
C ASP A 194 -17.93 10.49 15.25
N TRP A 195 -17.35 9.47 15.90
CA TRP A 195 -17.95 8.17 16.24
C TRP A 195 -18.40 7.35 15.04
N ARG A 196 -18.01 7.72 13.82
CA ARG A 196 -18.33 6.93 12.63
C ARG A 196 -17.34 5.79 12.49
N PRO A 197 -17.82 4.56 12.22
CA PRO A 197 -16.93 3.47 11.88
C PRO A 197 -16.20 3.82 10.59
N PHE A 198 -14.93 3.46 10.53
CA PHE A 198 -14.18 3.44 9.28
C PHE A 198 -13.36 2.16 9.20
N THR A 199 -13.05 1.79 7.96
CA THR A 199 -12.11 0.73 7.64
C THR A 199 -10.93 1.33 6.88
N GLN A 200 -9.74 0.78 7.09
CA GLN A 200 -8.55 1.18 6.35
C GLN A 200 -7.68 -0.05 6.09
N ARG A 201 -7.50 -0.39 4.81
CA ARG A 201 -6.58 -1.47 4.41
C ARG A 201 -5.15 -0.97 4.59
N VAL A 202 -4.32 -1.78 5.22
CA VAL A 202 -2.91 -1.47 5.51
C VAL A 202 -2.01 -2.64 5.16
N VAL A 203 -0.74 -2.32 4.93
CA VAL A 203 0.35 -3.28 4.96
C VAL A 203 1.37 -2.79 5.96
N GLU A 204 1.80 -3.69 6.83
CA GLU A 204 2.81 -3.40 7.83
C GLU A 204 3.98 -4.37 7.72
N VAL A 205 5.20 -3.83 7.72
CA VAL A 205 6.42 -4.61 7.60
C VAL A 205 7.23 -4.47 8.88
N PHE A 206 7.48 -5.61 9.53
CA PHE A 206 8.24 -5.73 10.76
C PHE A 206 9.59 -6.36 10.46
N GLU A 207 10.64 -5.73 10.96
CA GLU A 207 11.99 -6.28 10.99
C GLU A 207 12.35 -6.56 12.44
N LEU A 208 12.68 -7.80 12.74
CA LEU A 208 12.98 -8.25 14.09
C LEU A 208 14.50 -8.34 14.29
N GLY A 209 14.95 -7.94 15.47
CA GLY A 209 16.32 -8.19 15.94
C GLY A 209 16.43 -9.56 16.61
N ASP A 210 17.66 -9.95 16.96
CA ASP A 210 17.98 -11.27 17.53
C ASP A 210 17.21 -11.59 18.82
N ALA A 211 16.82 -10.55 19.58
CA ALA A 211 16.03 -10.68 20.80
C ALA A 211 14.51 -10.86 20.55
N GLY A 212 14.06 -10.97 19.30
CA GLY A 212 12.64 -11.05 18.92
C GLY A 212 11.87 -9.73 19.08
N GLN A 213 12.59 -8.63 19.31
CA GLN A 213 12.02 -7.27 19.37
C GLN A 213 12.00 -6.64 17.98
N VAL A 214 11.02 -5.78 17.72
CA VAL A 214 10.91 -5.03 16.48
C VAL A 214 11.98 -3.93 16.45
N VAL A 215 12.88 -3.97 15.48
CA VAL A 215 13.94 -2.96 15.26
C VAL A 215 13.56 -1.96 14.16
N ALA A 216 12.77 -2.38 13.17
CA ALA A 216 12.19 -1.47 12.19
C ALA A 216 10.75 -1.86 11.87
N ARG A 217 9.90 -0.85 11.69
CA ARG A 217 8.48 -1.01 11.41
C ARG A 217 8.03 0.00 10.35
N ARG A 218 7.36 -0.47 9.30
CA ARG A 218 6.85 0.37 8.20
C ARG A 218 5.37 0.09 7.99
N LEU A 219 4.51 1.06 8.30
CA LEU A 219 3.06 0.98 8.18
C LEU A 219 2.58 1.80 6.97
N TYR A 220 2.22 1.12 5.90
CA TYR A 220 1.64 1.70 4.68
C TYR A 220 0.12 1.62 4.74
N GLY A 221 -0.56 2.60 4.13
CA GLY A 221 -2.02 2.65 4.17
C GLY A 221 -2.63 3.02 2.82
N MET A 222 -3.83 2.51 2.58
CA MET A 222 -4.73 3.07 1.59
C MET A 222 -5.55 4.23 2.19
N LEU A 223 -6.33 4.95 1.39
CA LEU A 223 -7.38 5.81 1.93
C LEU A 223 -8.43 4.98 2.69
N ARG A 224 -9.16 5.63 3.60
CA ARG A 224 -10.23 4.99 4.38
C ARG A 224 -11.44 4.66 3.51
N ASN A 225 -12.21 3.66 3.92
CA ASN A 225 -13.52 3.33 3.36
C ASN A 225 -13.51 3.17 1.84
N ILE A 226 -12.47 2.53 1.31
CA ILE A 226 -12.41 2.24 -0.13
C ILE A 226 -13.47 1.22 -0.48
N GLU A 227 -14.35 1.62 -1.39
CA GLU A 227 -15.32 0.74 -2.01
C GLU A 227 -14.71 0.11 -3.26
N LEU A 228 -14.71 -1.21 -3.29
CA LEU A 228 -14.32 -1.97 -4.46
C LEU A 228 -15.53 -2.08 -5.40
N ASP A 229 -15.30 -1.84 -6.68
CA ASP A 229 -16.33 -2.16 -7.68
C ASP A 229 -16.51 -3.68 -7.80
N LYS A 230 -17.53 -4.08 -8.56
CA LYS A 230 -17.89 -5.49 -8.73
C LYS A 230 -16.74 -6.33 -9.33
N ALA A 231 -15.94 -5.76 -10.24
CA ALA A 231 -14.86 -6.48 -10.90
C ALA A 231 -13.68 -6.68 -9.95
N ALA A 232 -13.33 -5.66 -9.17
CA ALA A 232 -12.31 -5.73 -8.14
C ALA A 232 -12.70 -6.67 -7.00
N ALA A 233 -13.96 -6.62 -6.55
CA ALA A 233 -14.48 -7.55 -5.55
C ALA A 233 -14.43 -9.00 -6.03
N ALA A 234 -14.76 -9.26 -7.30
CA ALA A 234 -14.67 -10.61 -7.88
C ALA A 234 -13.23 -11.11 -7.98
N SER A 235 -12.29 -10.25 -8.40
CA SER A 235 -10.87 -10.62 -8.47
C SER A 235 -10.26 -10.86 -7.09
N MET A 236 -10.65 -10.08 -6.07
CA MET A 236 -10.26 -10.33 -4.68
C MET A 236 -10.78 -11.68 -4.18
N ALA A 237 -12.06 -11.99 -4.42
CA ALA A 237 -12.66 -13.25 -4.00
C ALA A 237 -11.99 -14.46 -4.66
N ASP A 238 -11.67 -14.35 -5.96
CA ASP A 238 -10.92 -15.36 -6.73
C ASP A 238 -9.53 -15.61 -6.11
N ALA A 239 -8.78 -14.52 -5.88
CA ALA A 239 -7.44 -14.60 -5.29
C ALA A 239 -7.44 -15.14 -3.85
N GLN A 240 -8.41 -14.77 -3.00
CA GLN A 240 -8.53 -15.28 -1.63
C GLN A 240 -8.99 -16.75 -1.56
N GLY A 241 -9.76 -17.18 -2.57
CA GLY A 241 -10.23 -18.56 -2.71
C GLY A 241 -9.13 -19.53 -3.15
N TYR A 242 -8.07 -19.01 -3.77
CA TYR A 242 -6.95 -19.82 -4.24
C TYR A 242 -6.17 -20.44 -3.07
N LYS A 243 -5.73 -21.70 -3.25
CA LYS A 243 -4.99 -22.49 -2.24
C LYS A 243 -3.73 -23.14 -2.79
N GLY A 244 -3.41 -22.92 -4.07
CA GLY A 244 -2.20 -23.45 -4.70
C GLY A 244 -1.01 -22.51 -4.52
N GLY A 245 0.13 -22.88 -5.11
CA GLY A 245 1.34 -22.06 -5.18
C GLY A 245 2.47 -22.51 -4.27
N SER A 246 3.60 -21.82 -4.38
CA SER A 246 4.75 -21.96 -3.49
C SER A 246 5.56 -20.68 -3.48
N ALA A 247 6.26 -20.38 -2.38
CA ALA A 247 7.12 -19.20 -2.27
C ALA A 247 8.17 -19.11 -3.39
N SER A 248 8.74 -20.25 -3.80
CA SER A 248 9.72 -20.27 -4.90
C SER A 248 9.10 -19.94 -6.26
N ALA A 249 7.88 -20.43 -6.54
CA ALA A 249 7.17 -20.11 -7.77
C ALA A 249 6.77 -18.64 -7.80
N THR A 250 6.21 -18.14 -6.69
CA THR A 250 5.87 -16.73 -6.52
C THR A 250 7.07 -15.82 -6.72
N SER A 251 8.23 -16.13 -6.11
CA SER A 251 9.46 -15.37 -6.31
C SER A 251 9.87 -15.34 -7.78
N SER A 252 9.83 -16.50 -8.45
CA SER A 252 10.18 -16.61 -9.88
C SER A 252 9.26 -15.78 -10.78
N THR A 253 7.93 -15.84 -10.55
CA THR A 253 6.95 -15.01 -11.28
C THR A 253 7.20 -13.53 -11.05
N MET A 254 7.44 -13.13 -9.79
CA MET A 254 7.67 -11.73 -9.45
C MET A 254 8.96 -11.19 -10.05
N GLU A 255 10.06 -11.96 -10.01
CA GLU A 255 11.33 -11.57 -10.64
C GLU A 255 11.19 -11.37 -12.16
N LYS A 256 10.49 -12.29 -12.84
CA LYS A 256 10.19 -12.16 -14.28
C LYS A 256 9.32 -10.94 -14.57
N LEU A 257 8.28 -10.71 -13.77
CA LEU A 257 7.41 -9.55 -13.90
C LEU A 257 8.20 -8.25 -13.72
N LEU A 258 9.05 -8.16 -12.70
CA LEU A 258 9.90 -6.99 -12.46
C LEU A 258 10.88 -6.75 -13.62
N ALA A 259 11.47 -7.80 -14.18
CA ALA A 259 12.35 -7.70 -15.35
C ALA A 259 11.60 -7.25 -16.63
N ALA A 260 10.38 -7.74 -16.84
CA ALA A 260 9.54 -7.31 -17.96
C ALA A 260 9.11 -5.84 -17.80
N ILE A 261 8.72 -5.43 -16.58
CA ILE A 261 8.44 -4.02 -16.27
C ILE A 261 9.68 -3.15 -16.54
N ALA A 262 10.87 -3.57 -16.07
CA ALA A 262 12.12 -2.84 -16.26
C ALA A 262 12.43 -2.48 -17.72
N THR A 263 12.05 -3.37 -18.63
CA THR A 263 12.33 -3.28 -20.06
C THR A 263 11.13 -2.83 -20.89
N ALA A 264 10.01 -2.48 -20.25
CA ALA A 264 8.75 -2.15 -20.92
C ALA A 264 8.22 -3.28 -21.83
N ASP A 265 8.54 -4.53 -21.52
CA ASP A 265 8.13 -5.70 -22.28
C ASP A 265 6.67 -6.07 -21.95
N MET A 266 5.74 -5.60 -22.79
CA MET A 266 4.31 -5.84 -22.60
C MET A 266 3.94 -7.32 -22.71
N ASP A 267 4.63 -8.08 -23.56
CA ASP A 267 4.35 -9.50 -23.74
C ASP A 267 4.83 -10.29 -22.51
N GLY A 268 6.01 -9.95 -21.99
CA GLY A 268 6.50 -10.47 -20.72
C GLY A 268 5.59 -10.14 -19.53
N ILE A 269 5.07 -8.91 -19.44
CA ILE A 269 4.11 -8.51 -18.40
C ILE A 269 2.83 -9.36 -18.51
N LYS A 270 2.29 -9.54 -19.71
CA LYS A 270 1.10 -10.37 -19.98
C LYS A 270 1.30 -11.84 -19.66
N GLU A 271 2.52 -12.36 -19.84
CA GLU A 271 2.82 -13.74 -19.50
C GLU A 271 2.66 -13.99 -18.01
N GLN A 272 3.16 -13.07 -17.17
CA GLN A 272 3.16 -13.17 -15.70
C GLN A 272 1.87 -12.65 -15.04
N THR A 273 0.97 -12.04 -15.80
CA THR A 273 -0.24 -11.38 -15.27
C THR A 273 -1.49 -12.05 -15.82
N HIS A 274 -2.49 -12.29 -14.96
CA HIS A 274 -3.76 -12.85 -15.39
C HIS A 274 -4.51 -11.83 -16.26
N GLU A 275 -5.22 -12.29 -17.31
CA GLU A 275 -6.03 -11.43 -18.20
C GLU A 275 -7.08 -10.54 -17.49
N LYS A 276 -7.50 -10.92 -16.27
CA LYS A 276 -8.48 -10.23 -15.43
C LYS A 276 -7.82 -9.63 -14.18
N ALA A 277 -6.51 -9.43 -14.24
CA ALA A 277 -5.77 -8.85 -13.14
C ALA A 277 -6.36 -7.50 -12.77
N THR A 278 -6.43 -7.22 -11.47
CA THR A 278 -6.95 -5.96 -10.95
C THR A 278 -5.93 -5.30 -10.06
N VAL A 279 -5.63 -4.03 -10.31
CA VAL A 279 -4.90 -3.18 -9.38
C VAL A 279 -5.89 -2.36 -8.56
N ILE A 280 -5.73 -2.43 -7.25
CA ILE A 280 -6.49 -1.67 -6.26
C ILE A 280 -5.54 -0.65 -5.66
N ASP A 281 -5.59 0.58 -6.18
CA ASP A 281 -4.84 1.71 -5.65
C ASP A 281 -5.78 2.64 -4.90
N GLY A 282 -5.65 2.64 -3.57
CA GLY A 282 -6.52 3.42 -2.71
C GLY A 282 -6.41 4.93 -2.85
N VAL A 283 -5.46 5.43 -3.65
CA VAL A 283 -5.26 6.86 -3.89
C VAL A 283 -5.57 7.22 -5.34
N PHE A 284 -5.07 6.44 -6.30
CA PHE A 284 -5.13 6.79 -7.73
C PHE A 284 -6.24 6.07 -8.49
N GLY A 285 -6.83 5.01 -7.94
CA GLY A 285 -8.00 4.36 -8.51
C GLY A 285 -7.88 2.84 -8.62
N VAL A 286 -8.86 2.25 -9.28
CA VAL A 286 -8.93 0.81 -9.51
C VAL A 286 -8.96 0.57 -11.01
N ALA A 287 -8.17 -0.38 -11.47
CA ALA A 287 -8.12 -0.77 -12.88
C ALA A 287 -8.08 -2.28 -13.03
N THR A 288 -8.82 -2.79 -14.02
CA THR A 288 -8.89 -4.22 -14.35
C THR A 288 -8.45 -4.46 -15.79
N GLY A 289 -7.70 -5.53 -16.02
CA GLY A 289 -7.03 -5.82 -17.27
C GLY A 289 -5.57 -5.38 -17.25
N VAL A 290 -4.70 -6.11 -17.94
CA VAL A 290 -3.24 -5.93 -17.88
C VAL A 290 -2.84 -4.55 -18.40
N GLU A 291 -3.41 -4.12 -19.52
CA GLU A 291 -3.13 -2.81 -20.13
C GLU A 291 -3.57 -1.66 -19.21
N ASN A 292 -4.79 -1.71 -18.68
CA ASN A 292 -5.30 -0.69 -17.77
C ASN A 292 -4.51 -0.64 -16.45
N LEU A 293 -4.01 -1.79 -15.99
CA LEU A 293 -3.12 -1.85 -14.83
C LEU A 293 -1.82 -1.11 -15.11
N VAL A 294 -1.19 -1.36 -16.26
CA VAL A 294 0.05 -0.68 -16.66
C VAL A 294 -0.18 0.82 -16.81
N ASP A 295 -1.27 1.23 -17.45
CA ASP A 295 -1.64 2.63 -17.62
C ASP A 295 -1.88 3.33 -16.27
N LEU A 296 -2.57 2.67 -15.33
CA LEU A 296 -2.79 3.22 -14.00
C LEU A 296 -1.45 3.40 -13.27
N ILE A 297 -0.56 2.39 -13.31
CA ILE A 297 0.75 2.48 -12.66
C ILE A 297 1.58 3.62 -13.28
N ALA A 298 1.57 3.76 -14.61
CA ALA A 298 2.26 4.83 -15.32
C ALA A 298 1.69 6.22 -15.00
N SER A 299 0.41 6.32 -14.67
CA SER A 299 -0.24 7.59 -14.30
C SER A 299 0.14 8.10 -12.90
N ARG A 300 0.75 7.25 -12.06
CA ARG A 300 1.15 7.63 -10.70
C ARG A 300 2.21 8.74 -10.74
N PRO A 301 2.07 9.78 -9.90
CA PRO A 301 3.08 10.83 -9.82
C PRO A 301 4.46 10.26 -9.49
N ALA A 302 5.48 10.65 -10.27
CA ALA A 302 6.87 10.38 -9.94
C ALA A 302 7.27 11.15 -8.66
N PRO A 303 8.24 10.65 -7.89
CA PRO A 303 8.79 11.45 -6.80
C PRO A 303 9.48 12.70 -7.36
N SER A 304 9.31 13.85 -6.71
CA SER A 304 9.94 15.11 -7.16
C SER A 304 11.47 15.06 -7.10
N PHE A 305 12.04 14.19 -6.25
CA PHE A 305 13.47 13.99 -6.11
C PHE A 305 13.77 12.49 -5.99
N GLY A 306 14.90 12.07 -6.57
CA GLY A 306 15.33 10.68 -6.58
C GLY A 306 14.53 9.82 -7.57
N THR A 307 14.68 8.50 -7.42
CA THR A 307 13.99 7.50 -8.24
C THR A 307 13.43 6.44 -7.30
N GLU A 308 12.23 5.93 -7.58
CA GLU A 308 11.74 4.76 -6.87
C GLU A 308 12.61 3.54 -7.17
N ARG A 309 12.92 2.79 -6.12
CA ARG A 309 13.75 1.59 -6.17
C ARG A 309 13.05 0.50 -5.40
N VAL A 310 13.12 -0.71 -5.94
CA VAL A 310 12.75 -1.91 -5.18
C VAL A 310 13.74 -2.05 -4.03
N THR A 311 13.25 -1.98 -2.81
CA THR A 311 14.05 -2.20 -1.60
C THR A 311 13.84 -3.58 -1.03
N ARG A 312 12.71 -4.22 -1.33
CA ARG A 312 12.39 -5.56 -0.86
C ARG A 312 11.39 -6.27 -1.75
N LEU A 313 11.59 -7.57 -1.91
CA LEU A 313 10.60 -8.52 -2.39
C LEU A 313 10.51 -9.64 -1.34
N LEU A 314 9.30 -9.89 -0.83
CA LEU A 314 8.99 -11.05 0.00
C LEU A 314 8.00 -11.93 -0.76
N ALA A 315 8.24 -13.23 -0.79
CA ALA A 315 7.36 -14.18 -1.48
C ALA A 315 6.76 -15.18 -0.48
N GLY A 316 5.43 -15.20 -0.39
CA GLY A 316 4.66 -16.26 0.23
C GLY A 316 4.14 -17.25 -0.82
N GLU A 317 3.28 -18.17 -0.41
CA GLU A 317 2.85 -19.29 -1.26
C GLU A 317 2.08 -18.84 -2.51
N HIS A 318 1.24 -17.81 -2.37
CA HIS A 318 0.40 -17.29 -3.45
C HIS A 318 0.27 -15.76 -3.37
N ASP A 319 1.18 -15.13 -2.64
CA ASP A 319 1.21 -13.70 -2.40
C ASP A 319 2.64 -13.19 -2.33
N ALA A 320 2.84 -11.93 -2.67
CA ALA A 320 4.14 -11.30 -2.57
C ALA A 320 4.02 -9.86 -2.09
N LEU A 321 5.01 -9.40 -1.33
CA LEU A 321 5.16 -7.99 -1.00
C LEU A 321 6.34 -7.41 -1.78
N LEU A 322 6.10 -6.32 -2.51
CA LEU A 322 7.15 -5.47 -3.06
C LEU A 322 7.17 -4.14 -2.29
N GLU A 323 8.29 -3.80 -1.65
CA GLU A 323 8.51 -2.46 -1.09
C GLU A 323 9.32 -1.60 -2.07
N LEU A 324 8.84 -0.38 -2.27
CA LEU A 324 9.42 0.66 -3.10
C LEU A 324 9.74 1.88 -2.24
N ALA A 325 10.96 2.39 -2.38
CA ALA A 325 11.43 3.57 -1.67
C ALA A 325 12.20 4.50 -2.60
N ILE A 326 12.26 5.79 -2.27
CA ILE A 326 13.12 6.74 -2.99
C ILE A 326 14.60 6.49 -2.59
N ASP A 327 14.80 6.22 -1.31
CA ASP A 327 16.02 5.75 -0.69
C ASP A 327 15.66 4.91 0.56
N PRO A 328 16.58 4.12 1.15
CA PRO A 328 16.26 3.24 2.27
C PRO A 328 15.63 3.92 3.49
N SER A 329 15.81 5.23 3.66
CA SER A 329 15.24 6.01 4.75
C SER A 329 13.88 6.64 4.42
N ARG A 330 13.45 6.55 3.16
CA ARG A 330 12.22 7.15 2.63
C ARG A 330 11.35 6.11 1.91
N PRO A 331 10.72 5.19 2.66
CA PRO A 331 9.75 4.26 2.10
C PRO A 331 8.59 5.04 1.47
N ARG A 332 8.06 4.56 0.34
CA ARG A 332 7.05 5.29 -0.43
C ARG A 332 5.79 4.47 -0.70
N LEU A 333 5.98 3.22 -1.15
CA LEU A 333 4.90 2.36 -1.63
C LEU A 333 5.21 0.91 -1.25
N ALA A 334 4.18 0.20 -0.81
CA ALA A 334 4.17 -1.24 -0.64
C ALA A 334 3.08 -1.82 -1.56
N GLN A 335 3.41 -2.81 -2.37
CA GLN A 335 2.46 -3.51 -3.23
C GLN A 335 2.31 -4.95 -2.79
N TRP A 336 1.09 -5.34 -2.45
CA TRP A 336 0.74 -6.73 -2.15
C TRP A 336 0.17 -7.38 -3.39
N PHE A 337 0.90 -8.34 -3.94
CA PHE A 337 0.50 -9.13 -5.09
C PHE A 337 -0.20 -10.40 -4.60
N ARG A 338 -1.26 -10.79 -5.29
CA ARG A 338 -1.92 -12.09 -5.12
C ARG A 338 -1.87 -12.83 -6.44
N LEU A 339 -1.42 -14.08 -6.39
CA LEU A 339 -1.23 -14.93 -7.54
C LEU A 339 -2.32 -16.00 -7.57
N VAL A 340 -2.77 -16.33 -8.78
CA VAL A 340 -3.65 -17.45 -9.10
C VAL A 340 -3.02 -18.16 -10.28
N ASP A 341 -2.73 -19.46 -10.11
CA ASP A 341 -2.04 -20.29 -11.10
C ASP A 341 -0.75 -19.64 -11.62
N ASP A 342 0.11 -19.26 -10.68
CA ASP A 342 1.41 -18.60 -10.90
C ASP A 342 1.36 -17.29 -11.70
N LYS A 343 0.18 -16.68 -11.83
CA LYS A 343 -0.02 -15.37 -12.46
C LYS A 343 -0.58 -14.35 -11.49
N VAL A 344 -0.10 -13.11 -11.58
CA VAL A 344 -0.61 -12.00 -10.77
C VAL A 344 -2.08 -11.75 -11.12
N ARG A 345 -2.96 -11.89 -10.13
CA ARG A 345 -4.39 -11.63 -10.25
C ARG A 345 -4.85 -10.36 -9.56
N VAL A 346 -4.24 -10.01 -8.43
CA VAL A 346 -4.54 -8.77 -7.73
C VAL A 346 -3.26 -8.07 -7.31
N VAL A 347 -3.25 -6.75 -7.42
CA VAL A 347 -2.22 -5.88 -6.84
C VAL A 347 -2.88 -4.85 -5.95
N GLU A 348 -2.68 -4.94 -4.64
CA GLU A 348 -3.11 -3.92 -3.68
C GLU A 348 -1.94 -2.93 -3.45
N ALA A 349 -2.15 -1.63 -3.68
CA ALA A 349 -1.13 -0.60 -3.52
C ALA A 349 -1.36 0.24 -2.25
N TYR A 350 -0.38 0.23 -1.35
CA TYR A 350 -0.40 0.89 -0.05
C TYR A 350 0.68 1.96 0.02
N TRP A 351 0.30 3.17 0.41
CA TRP A 351 1.17 4.33 0.28
C TRP A 351 1.63 4.85 1.64
N MET A 352 2.83 5.42 1.66
CA MET A 352 3.17 6.43 2.65
C MET A 352 2.48 7.74 2.23
N LEU A 353 1.25 7.96 2.70
CA LEU A 353 0.38 9.04 2.18
C LEU A 353 1.04 10.43 2.22
N ARG A 354 1.84 10.73 3.25
CA ARG A 354 2.62 11.98 3.33
C ARG A 354 3.63 12.13 2.19
N GLU A 355 4.30 11.06 1.77
CA GLU A 355 5.32 11.08 0.71
C GLU A 355 4.74 11.39 -0.67
N ILE A 356 3.42 11.27 -0.82
CA ILE A 356 2.69 11.61 -2.04
C ILE A 356 1.79 12.84 -1.87
N GLY A 357 1.97 13.60 -0.79
CA GLY A 357 1.23 14.84 -0.53
C GLY A 357 -0.25 14.62 -0.19
N VAL A 358 -0.64 13.41 0.22
CA VAL A 358 -2.01 13.09 0.62
C VAL A 358 -2.14 13.27 2.13
N ASN A 359 -3.07 14.14 2.56
CA ASN A 359 -3.37 14.35 3.96
C ASN A 359 -4.20 13.15 4.50
N PRO A 360 -3.64 12.32 5.41
CA PRO A 360 -4.33 11.13 5.91
C PRO A 360 -5.47 11.42 6.90
N TYR A 361 -5.63 12.69 7.31
CA TYR A 361 -6.67 13.14 8.23
C TYR A 361 -7.93 13.63 7.51
N GLU A 362 -7.82 13.93 6.22
CA GLU A 362 -8.97 14.36 5.41
C GLU A 362 -9.71 13.14 4.86
N ASN A 363 -11.05 13.20 4.86
CA ASN A 363 -11.86 12.18 4.22
C ASN A 363 -11.89 12.41 2.71
N LEU A 364 -10.92 11.83 2.02
CA LEU A 364 -10.72 11.99 0.58
C LEU A 364 -11.34 10.84 -0.24
N ALA A 365 -12.01 9.89 0.41
CA ALA A 365 -12.57 8.71 -0.26
C ALA A 365 -13.62 9.05 -1.34
N GLY A 366 -14.29 10.20 -1.20
CA GLY A 366 -15.24 10.72 -2.19
C GLY A 366 -14.62 11.58 -3.29
N ASP A 367 -13.34 11.94 -3.18
CA ASP A 367 -12.71 13.01 -3.96
C ASP A 367 -11.67 12.43 -4.92
N ARG A 368 -12.18 11.61 -5.86
CA ARG A 368 -11.42 10.80 -6.85
C ARG A 368 -10.88 11.61 -8.02
N HIS A 369 -10.38 12.81 -7.78
CA HIS A 369 -9.70 13.59 -8.82
C HIS A 369 -8.32 13.01 -9.12
N ALA A 370 -7.88 13.04 -10.37
CA ALA A 370 -6.51 12.72 -10.78
C ALA A 370 -5.56 13.73 -10.13
N ARG A 371 -5.09 13.42 -8.91
CA ARG A 371 -4.23 14.31 -8.14
C ARG A 371 -2.84 14.26 -8.76
N ARG A 372 -2.50 15.33 -9.48
CA ARG A 372 -1.10 15.71 -9.66
C ARG A 372 -0.61 16.14 -8.28
N ALA A 373 0.12 15.27 -7.59
CA ALA A 373 0.74 15.60 -6.32
C ALA A 373 1.65 16.81 -6.53
N ILE A 374 1.24 17.98 -6.03
CA ILE A 374 2.12 19.13 -5.87
C ILE A 374 2.71 18.96 -4.48
N LEU A 375 3.95 18.46 -4.40
CA LEU A 375 4.66 18.44 -3.13
C LEU A 375 5.06 19.88 -2.76
N PRO A 376 4.92 20.29 -1.48
CA PRO A 376 5.39 21.59 -1.02
C PRO A 376 6.91 21.70 -1.20
N ILE A 377 7.34 22.90 -1.60
CA ILE A 377 8.72 23.30 -1.91
C ILE A 377 9.59 23.25 -0.64
#